data_AF-A0A838RNW8-F1
#
_entry.id   AF-A0A838RNW8-F1
#
_cell.length_a   1.000
_cell.length_b   1.000
_cell.length_c   1.000
_cell.angle_alpha   90.00
_cell.angle_beta   90.00
_cell.angle_gamma   90.00
#
_symmetry.space_group_name_H-M   'P 1'
#
loop_
_entity.id
_entity.type
_entity.pdbx_description
1 polymer ?
#
loop_
_entity_poly.entity_id
_entity_poly.type
_entity_poly.pdbx_seq_one_letter_code
_entity_poly.pdbx_strand_id
1 'polypeptide(L)'
;MVDAQGFAHLLSDVSYSSRFGCFDEIAYSYEDGSGPHTITIDNTSGAYALAVDPVGQTHFTYDSQYAVWDGQALSTGDLPISGMSLVLGPDGTVHLASAEPASSDTYPLPRHPTYARKTPEGWAVEVLGGGAVSRATFLVLMEFVVEGWLCVMALSPGATASPARPARWPTPVGIT
;
A
#
# COMPACT_ATOMS: atom_id res chain seq x y z
N MET A 1 0.42 -8.25 10.09
CA MET A 1 -1.00 -8.23 9.65
C MET A 1 -1.65 -9.54 10.09
N VAL A 2 -2.98 -9.59 10.19
CA VAL A 2 -3.74 -10.83 10.38
C VAL A 2 -4.74 -10.95 9.23
N ASP A 3 -4.86 -12.12 8.60
CA ASP A 3 -5.81 -12.35 7.50
C ASP A 3 -7.27 -12.52 8.00
N ALA A 4 -8.19 -12.76 7.06
CA ALA A 4 -9.60 -13.00 7.36
C ALA A 4 -9.84 -14.30 8.15
N GLN A 5 -8.90 -15.24 8.12
CA GLN A 5 -8.95 -16.52 8.79
C GLN A 5 -8.35 -16.45 10.21
N GLY A 6 -7.70 -15.33 10.56
CA GLY A 6 -7.10 -15.11 11.88
C GLY A 6 -5.62 -15.49 11.95
N PHE A 7 -4.97 -15.80 10.82
CA PHE A 7 -3.56 -16.15 10.79
C PHE A 7 -2.66 -14.94 10.66
N ALA A 8 -1.53 -14.99 11.36
CA ALA A 8 -0.57 -13.89 11.36
C ALA A 8 0.32 -13.93 10.12
N HIS A 9 0.59 -12.74 9.59
CA HIS A 9 1.48 -12.48 8.46
C HIS A 9 2.49 -11.42 8.85
N LEU A 10 3.78 -11.72 8.68
CA LEU A 10 4.89 -10.86 9.06
C LEU A 10 5.86 -10.73 7.90
N LEU A 11 6.16 -9.49 7.54
CA LEU A 11 7.27 -9.14 6.66
C LEU A 11 8.40 -8.61 7.53
N SER A 12 9.59 -9.18 7.39
CA SER A 12 10.76 -8.81 8.18
C SER A 12 11.95 -8.50 7.29
N ASP A 13 12.69 -7.45 7.65
CA ASP A 13 14.03 -7.17 7.17
C ASP A 13 15.02 -7.74 8.19
N VAL A 14 15.81 -8.72 7.76
CA VAL A 14 16.73 -9.46 8.61
C VAL A 14 18.16 -9.18 8.16
N SER A 15 18.87 -8.39 8.95
CA SER A 15 20.30 -8.19 8.79
C SER A 15 21.09 -9.08 9.73
N TYR A 16 22.07 -9.83 9.22
CA TYR A 16 23.00 -10.57 10.07
C TYR A 16 24.46 -10.45 9.60
N SER A 17 25.38 -10.39 10.55
CA SER A 17 26.82 -10.36 10.29
C SER A 17 27.41 -11.76 10.41
N SER A 18 28.22 -12.14 9.43
CA SER A 18 29.02 -13.37 9.45
C SER A 18 30.50 -13.04 9.26
N ARG A 19 31.38 -14.04 9.41
CA ARG A 19 32.81 -13.90 9.06
C ARG A 19 33.06 -13.58 7.58
N PHE A 20 32.04 -13.65 6.73
CA PHE A 20 32.12 -13.41 5.29
C PHE A 20 31.44 -12.11 4.84
N GLY A 21 30.86 -11.33 5.76
CA GLY A 21 30.17 -10.07 5.43
C GLY A 21 28.85 -9.89 6.16
N CYS A 22 28.19 -8.75 5.90
CA CYS A 22 26.81 -8.49 6.30
C CYS A 22 25.88 -8.96 5.17
N PHE A 23 24.80 -9.63 5.56
CA PHE A 23 23.75 -10.07 4.65
C PHE A 23 22.44 -9.41 5.10
N ASP A 24 21.72 -8.85 4.15
CA ASP A 24 20.37 -8.35 4.33
C ASP A 24 19.42 -9.28 3.58
N GLU A 25 18.33 -9.64 4.23
CA GLU A 25 17.32 -10.53 3.69
C GLU A 25 15.93 -10.00 4.02
N ILE A 26 15.06 -9.93 3.01
CA ILE A 26 13.63 -9.74 3.23
C ILE A 26 12.99 -11.12 3.29
N ALA A 27 12.40 -11.41 4.45
CA ALA A 27 11.70 -12.67 4.69
C ALA A 27 10.22 -12.41 4.97
N TYR A 28 9.39 -13.34 4.51
CA TYR A 28 7.97 -13.37 4.79
C TYR A 28 7.60 -14.61 5.58
N SER A 29 7.01 -14.41 6.75
CA SER A 29 6.54 -15.47 7.63
C SER A 29 5.02 -15.42 7.73
N TYR A 30 4.38 -16.60 7.68
CA TYR A 30 2.93 -16.73 7.79
C TYR A 30 2.54 -18.01 8.54
N GLU A 31 1.31 -18.10 9.02
CA GLU A 31 0.74 -19.32 9.59
C GLU A 31 -0.44 -19.78 8.73
N ASP A 32 -0.62 -21.09 8.53
CA ASP A 32 -1.71 -21.62 7.70
C ASP A 32 -2.42 -22.84 8.32
N GLY A 33 -2.65 -22.82 9.64
CA GLY A 33 -3.31 -23.93 10.37
C GLY A 33 -2.51 -25.23 10.43
N SER A 34 -1.51 -25.42 9.56
CA SER A 34 -0.52 -26.50 9.63
C SER A 34 0.71 -26.12 10.46
N GLY A 35 0.91 -24.82 10.67
CA GLY A 35 1.99 -24.27 11.49
C GLY A 35 2.58 -23.00 10.86
N PRO A 36 3.66 -22.47 11.46
CA PRO A 36 4.38 -21.33 10.93
C PRO A 36 5.28 -21.73 9.74
N HIS A 37 5.30 -20.87 8.73
CA HIS A 37 6.12 -20.96 7.53
C HIS A 37 6.96 -19.71 7.38
N THR A 38 8.06 -19.81 6.64
CA THR A 38 8.89 -18.66 6.27
C THR A 38 9.49 -18.88 4.90
N ILE A 39 9.47 -17.84 4.07
CA ILE A 39 10.11 -17.80 2.76
C ILE A 39 11.02 -16.58 2.67
N THR A 40 12.15 -16.74 1.98
CA THR A 40 13.00 -15.63 1.55
C THR A 40 12.40 -14.99 0.30
N ILE A 41 12.15 -13.67 0.33
CA ILE A 41 11.67 -12.90 -0.82
C ILE A 41 12.85 -12.44 -1.66
N ASP A 42 13.84 -11.81 -1.03
CA ASP A 42 15.02 -11.26 -1.71
C ASP A 42 16.19 -11.12 -0.71
N ASN A 43 17.43 -11.05 -1.22
CA ASN A 43 18.65 -10.83 -0.45
C ASN A 43 19.08 -9.35 -0.48
N THR A 44 18.13 -8.48 -0.19
CA THR A 44 18.32 -7.03 -0.05
C THR A 44 17.63 -6.56 1.23
N SER A 45 17.81 -5.28 1.59
CA SER A 45 17.07 -4.62 2.65
C SER A 45 15.96 -3.72 2.08
N GLY A 46 15.07 -3.24 2.95
CA GLY A 46 14.07 -2.23 2.60
C GLY A 46 12.66 -2.77 2.40
N ALA A 47 12.19 -3.66 3.28
CA ALA A 47 10.77 -4.02 3.35
C ALA A 47 9.92 -2.82 3.80
N TYR A 48 8.89 -2.47 3.03
CA TYR A 48 8.09 -1.26 3.30
C TYR A 48 6.65 -1.56 3.73
N ALA A 49 5.96 -2.45 3.04
CA ALA A 49 4.54 -2.68 3.30
C ALA A 49 4.09 -4.09 2.94
N LEU A 50 3.01 -4.53 3.60
CA LEU A 50 2.41 -5.84 3.49
C LEU A 50 0.89 -5.68 3.52
N ALA A 51 0.18 -6.35 2.60
CA ALA A 51 -1.26 -6.46 2.59
C ALA A 51 -1.70 -7.85 2.09
N VAL A 52 -2.83 -8.36 2.56
CA VAL A 52 -3.40 -9.63 2.09
C VAL A 52 -4.74 -9.33 1.42
N ASP A 53 -4.93 -9.80 0.20
CA ASP A 53 -6.15 -9.56 -0.56
C ASP A 53 -7.30 -10.49 -0.13
N PRO A 54 -8.54 -10.24 -0.59
CA PRO A 54 -9.69 -11.08 -0.23
C PRO A 54 -9.60 -12.54 -0.70
N VAL A 55 -8.73 -12.86 -1.66
CA VAL A 55 -8.52 -14.24 -2.14
C VAL A 55 -7.33 -14.92 -1.45
N GLY A 56 -6.67 -14.25 -0.50
CA GLY A 56 -5.58 -14.78 0.31
C GLY A 56 -4.20 -14.60 -0.30
N GLN A 57 -4.05 -13.85 -1.40
CA GLN A 57 -2.74 -13.51 -1.93
C GLN A 57 -2.09 -12.44 -1.07
N THR A 58 -0.81 -12.60 -0.82
CA THR A 58 -0.04 -11.67 -0.03
C THR A 58 0.72 -10.73 -0.95
N HIS A 59 0.48 -9.43 -0.78
CA HIS A 59 1.11 -8.35 -1.51
C HIS A 59 2.12 -7.65 -0.64
N PHE A 60 3.30 -7.37 -1.19
CA PHE A 60 4.33 -6.61 -0.47
C PHE A 60 5.09 -5.69 -1.40
N THR A 61 5.63 -4.63 -0.80
CA THR A 61 6.54 -3.70 -1.46
C THR A 61 7.84 -3.65 -0.70
N TYR A 62 8.94 -3.70 -1.43
CA TYR A 62 10.28 -3.57 -0.90
C TYR A 62 11.19 -2.91 -1.90
N ASP A 63 12.11 -2.06 -1.43
CA ASP A 63 13.00 -1.25 -2.26
C ASP A 63 12.26 -0.60 -3.46
N SER A 64 12.47 -1.11 -4.67
CA SER A 64 11.83 -0.62 -5.90
C SER A 64 10.94 -1.67 -6.55
N GLN A 65 10.57 -2.71 -5.80
CA GLN A 65 9.82 -3.86 -6.28
C GLN A 65 8.48 -4.05 -5.57
N TYR A 66 7.55 -4.56 -6.35
CA TYR A 66 6.26 -5.06 -5.91
C TYR A 66 6.23 -6.55 -6.13
N ALA A 67 5.75 -7.28 -5.14
CA ALA A 67 5.66 -8.72 -5.24
C ALA A 67 4.37 -9.28 -4.64
N VAL A 68 3.98 -10.44 -5.17
CA VAL A 68 2.80 -11.19 -4.78
C VAL A 68 3.19 -12.63 -4.50
N TRP A 69 2.79 -13.13 -3.34
CA TRP A 69 2.87 -14.53 -2.98
C TRP A 69 1.48 -15.15 -3.00
N ASP A 70 1.30 -16.20 -3.78
CA ASP A 70 0.03 -16.91 -3.94
C ASP A 70 -0.09 -18.19 -3.07
N GLY A 71 0.88 -18.41 -2.17
CA GLY A 71 0.99 -19.65 -1.39
C GLY A 71 1.91 -20.70 -2.01
N GLN A 72 2.37 -20.51 -3.26
CA GLN A 72 3.20 -21.47 -3.99
C GLN A 72 4.39 -20.81 -4.69
N ALA A 73 4.16 -19.64 -5.30
CA ALA A 73 5.14 -18.94 -6.10
C ALA A 73 5.15 -17.44 -5.79
N LEU A 74 6.36 -16.87 -5.92
CA LEU A 74 6.60 -15.45 -5.82
C LEU A 74 6.57 -14.83 -7.23
N SER A 75 5.68 -13.88 -7.45
CA SER A 75 5.66 -13.03 -8.65
C SER A 75 6.16 -11.64 -8.30
N THR A 76 7.14 -11.13 -9.02
CA THR A 76 7.74 -9.80 -8.79
C THR A 76 7.55 -8.89 -10.00
N GLY A 77 7.63 -7.58 -9.77
CA GLY A 77 7.65 -6.57 -10.82
C GLY A 77 8.04 -5.20 -10.28
N ASP A 78 8.47 -4.32 -11.17
CA ASP A 78 8.93 -2.99 -10.77
C ASP A 78 7.78 -2.13 -10.23
N LEU A 79 8.10 -1.34 -9.21
CA LEU A 79 7.23 -0.29 -8.74
C LEU A 79 7.35 0.95 -9.63
N PRO A 80 6.22 1.61 -9.96
CA PRO A 80 6.24 2.84 -10.73
C PRO A 80 6.65 4.05 -9.89
N ILE A 81 6.64 3.91 -8.56
CA ILE A 81 6.93 4.93 -7.55
C ILE A 81 7.65 4.27 -6.38
N SER A 82 8.53 5.00 -5.68
CA SER A 82 9.10 4.50 -4.42
C SER A 82 7.99 4.45 -3.36
N GLY A 83 7.36 3.29 -3.22
CA GLY A 83 6.13 3.10 -2.48
C GLY A 83 6.39 2.85 -1.00
N MET A 84 5.89 3.73 -0.13
CA MET A 84 5.98 3.55 1.33
C MET A 84 4.69 2.99 1.93
N SER A 85 3.58 3.06 1.20
CA SER A 85 2.28 2.60 1.68
C SER A 85 1.55 1.82 0.60
N LEU A 86 1.03 0.67 1.00
CA LEU A 86 0.29 -0.28 0.19
C LEU A 86 -1.09 -0.47 0.83
N VAL A 87 -2.14 -0.35 0.03
CA VAL A 87 -3.52 -0.65 0.42
C VAL A 87 -4.19 -1.44 -0.69
N LEU A 88 -5.07 -2.36 -0.30
CA LEU A 88 -5.86 -3.15 -1.24
C LEU A 88 -7.31 -2.67 -1.20
N GLY A 89 -7.88 -2.44 -2.38
CA GLY A 89 -9.30 -2.20 -2.54
C GLY A 89 -10.12 -3.47 -2.25
N PRO A 90 -11.44 -3.35 -2.05
CA PRO A 90 -12.32 -4.50 -1.80
C PRO A 90 -12.32 -5.53 -2.94
N ASP A 91 -11.92 -5.12 -4.14
CA ASP A 91 -11.78 -5.95 -5.34
C ASP A 91 -10.37 -6.50 -5.54
N GLY A 92 -9.46 -6.29 -4.57
CA GLY A 92 -8.04 -6.64 -4.69
C GLY A 92 -7.22 -5.63 -5.50
N THR A 93 -7.81 -4.51 -5.93
CA THR A 93 -7.04 -3.46 -6.64
C THR A 93 -5.94 -2.93 -5.73
N VAL A 94 -4.72 -2.88 -6.25
CA VAL A 94 -3.56 -2.43 -5.48
C VAL A 94 -3.42 -0.92 -5.59
N HIS A 95 -3.34 -0.26 -4.45
CA HIS A 95 -3.13 1.16 -4.31
C HIS A 95 -1.81 1.44 -3.61
N LEU A 96 -1.01 2.32 -4.20
CA LEU A 96 0.29 2.72 -3.69
C LEU A 96 0.34 4.21 -3.50
N ALA A 97 1.05 4.58 -2.45
CA ALA A 97 1.16 5.93 -1.98
C ALA A 97 2.61 6.22 -1.62
N SER A 98 3.15 7.30 -2.18
CA SER A 98 4.42 7.87 -1.71
C SER A 98 4.24 9.33 -1.34
N ALA A 99 4.54 9.64 -0.08
CA ALA A 99 4.61 11.01 0.40
C ALA A 99 6.01 11.61 0.26
N GLU A 100 7.00 10.79 -0.10
CA GLU A 100 8.37 11.26 -0.26
C GLU A 100 8.66 11.62 -1.73
N PRO A 101 9.46 12.68 -1.96
CA PRO A 101 10.02 12.89 -3.27
C PRO A 101 10.85 11.65 -3.63
N ALA A 102 10.66 11.09 -4.83
CA ALA A 102 11.57 10.07 -5.34
C ALA A 102 13.01 10.60 -5.20
N SER A 103 13.79 10.04 -4.28
CA SER A 103 15.10 10.57 -3.91
C SER A 103 16.23 9.93 -4.71
N SER A 104 15.98 9.52 -5.96
CA SER A 104 17.03 9.02 -6.82
C SER A 104 17.30 10.00 -7.95
N ASP A 105 18.58 10.32 -8.14
CA ASP A 105 19.09 11.01 -9.33
C ASP A 105 18.74 10.28 -10.65
N THR A 106 18.18 9.06 -10.55
CA THR A 106 17.75 8.20 -11.64
C THR A 106 16.38 8.57 -12.22
N TYR A 107 15.51 9.26 -11.47
CA TYR A 107 14.17 9.67 -11.95
C TYR A 107 13.92 11.16 -11.67
N PRO A 108 13.97 12.04 -12.69
CA PRO A 108 13.71 13.47 -12.54
C PRO A 108 12.20 13.75 -12.45
N LEU A 109 11.50 13.07 -11.53
CA LEU A 109 10.11 13.35 -11.24
C LEU A 109 10.00 14.44 -10.17
N PRO A 110 9.05 15.38 -10.31
CA PRO A 110 8.88 16.45 -9.36
C PRO A 110 8.54 15.92 -7.95
N ARG A 111 9.01 16.64 -6.93
CA ARG A 111 8.93 16.34 -5.48
C ARG A 111 7.51 16.39 -4.92
N HIS A 112 6.61 15.63 -5.52
CA HIS A 112 5.18 15.68 -5.23
C HIS A 112 4.72 14.32 -4.69
N PRO A 113 3.76 14.31 -3.74
CA PRO A 113 3.08 13.08 -3.38
C PRO A 113 2.60 12.39 -4.65
N THR A 114 2.92 11.12 -4.79
CA THR A 114 2.56 10.35 -5.97
C THR A 114 1.71 9.17 -5.54
N TYR A 115 0.65 8.95 -6.30
CA TYR A 115 -0.26 7.84 -6.14
C TYR A 115 -0.14 6.94 -7.36
N ALA A 116 -0.18 5.63 -7.15
CA ALA A 116 -0.27 4.67 -8.23
C ALA A 116 -1.35 3.64 -7.91
N ARG A 117 -2.05 3.18 -8.93
CA ARG A 117 -2.96 2.03 -8.83
C ARG A 117 -2.63 0.99 -9.88
N LYS A 118 -2.76 -0.28 -9.54
CA LYS A 118 -2.56 -1.38 -10.49
C LYS A 118 -3.85 -1.63 -11.27
N THR A 119 -3.78 -1.55 -12.59
CA THR A 119 -4.87 -1.88 -13.52
C THR A 119 -4.48 -3.12 -14.34
N PRO A 120 -5.41 -3.74 -15.08
CA PRO A 120 -5.08 -4.86 -15.98
C PRO A 120 -4.02 -4.51 -17.03
N GLU A 121 -3.92 -3.23 -17.42
CA GLU A 121 -2.96 -2.72 -18.40
C GLU A 121 -1.60 -2.36 -17.80
N GLY A 122 -1.46 -2.37 -16.47
CA GLY A 122 -0.23 -2.00 -15.76
C GLY A 122 -0.46 -0.97 -14.67
N TRP A 123 0.55 -0.14 -14.40
CA TRP A 123 0.45 0.89 -13.36
C TRP A 123 -0.11 2.19 -13.93
N ALA A 124 -1.22 2.67 -13.36
CA ALA A 124 -1.71 4.04 -13.58
C ALA A 124 -1.18 4.95 -12.47
N VAL A 125 -0.37 5.95 -12.84
CA VAL A 125 0.33 6.85 -11.90
C VAL A 125 -0.25 8.26 -11.98
N GLU A 126 -0.51 8.85 -10.83
CA GLU A 126 -0.98 10.22 -10.68
C GLU A 126 -0.04 11.01 -9.75
N VAL A 127 0.47 12.13 -10.25
CA VAL A 127 1.27 13.08 -9.46
C VAL A 127 0.31 14.09 -8.84
N LEU A 128 0.20 14.09 -7.51
CA LEU A 128 -0.71 14.98 -6.80
C LEU A 128 -0.07 16.37 -6.69
N GLY A 129 -0.74 17.40 -7.23
CA GLY A 129 -0.22 18.76 -7.31
C GLY A 129 0.29 19.30 -5.96
N GLY A 130 1.46 19.96 -5.99
CA GLY A 130 2.26 20.39 -4.83
C GLY A 130 1.70 21.50 -3.93
N GLY A 131 0.40 21.52 -3.66
CA GLY A 131 -0.14 22.20 -2.48
C GLY A 131 0.30 21.48 -1.21
N ALA A 132 0.21 22.12 -0.05
CA ALA A 132 0.52 21.53 1.26
C ALA A 132 -0.47 20.43 1.67
N VAL A 133 -0.61 19.38 0.84
CA VAL A 133 -1.29 18.14 1.20
C VAL A 133 -0.36 17.45 2.19
N SER A 134 -0.60 17.74 3.47
CA SER A 134 0.18 17.18 4.57
C SER A 134 0.14 15.65 4.53
N ARG A 135 1.21 14.99 5.00
CA ARG A 135 1.29 13.53 5.17
C ARG A 135 0.02 12.92 5.79
N ALA A 136 -0.66 13.66 6.67
CA ALA A 136 -1.92 13.24 7.30
C ALA A 136 -3.11 13.19 6.33
N THR A 137 -3.21 14.10 5.36
CA THR A 137 -4.29 14.11 4.36
C THR A 137 -4.20 12.90 3.41
N PHE A 138 -2.99 12.40 3.18
CA PHE A 138 -2.74 11.26 2.29
C PHE A 138 -3.10 9.92 2.95
N LEU A 139 -2.84 9.78 4.25
CA LEU A 139 -3.30 8.63 5.04
C LEU A 139 -4.84 8.60 5.16
N VAL A 140 -5.47 9.77 5.35
CA VAL A 140 -6.94 9.89 5.37
C VAL A 140 -7.54 9.55 4.00
N LEU A 141 -6.91 9.93 2.88
CA LEU A 141 -7.41 9.53 1.55
C LEU A 141 -7.45 8.01 1.34
N MET A 142 -6.49 7.26 1.89
CA MET A 142 -6.47 5.80 1.79
C MET A 142 -7.58 5.12 2.62
N GLU A 143 -7.90 5.66 3.79
CA GLU A 143 -8.98 5.12 4.66
C GLU A 143 -10.37 5.28 4.00
N PHE A 144 -10.59 6.35 3.23
CA PHE A 144 -11.88 6.64 2.60
C PHE A 144 -12.11 5.92 1.26
N VAL A 145 -11.05 5.49 0.56
CA VAL A 145 -11.18 4.70 -0.68
C VAL A 145 -11.78 3.32 -0.41
N VAL A 146 -11.54 2.74 0.77
CA VAL A 146 -12.00 1.39 1.11
C VAL A 146 -13.50 1.35 1.47
N GLU A 147 -14.09 2.45 1.95
CA GLU A 147 -15.50 2.50 2.36
C GLU A 147 -16.47 2.98 1.26
N GLY A 148 -16.01 3.22 0.03
CA GLY A 148 -16.88 3.63 -1.08
C GLY A 148 -17.42 5.07 -0.99
N TRP A 149 -16.87 5.90 -0.08
CA TRP A 149 -17.20 7.31 0.02
C TRP A 149 -16.07 8.17 -0.57
N LEU A 150 -16.14 8.48 -1.87
CA LEU A 150 -15.33 9.55 -2.42
C LEU A 150 -15.92 10.90 -2.00
N CYS A 151 -15.54 11.39 -0.82
CA CYS A 151 -15.72 12.80 -0.46
C CYS A 151 -14.34 13.46 -0.40
N VAL A 152 -13.95 14.13 -1.50
CA VAL A 152 -12.74 14.94 -1.53
C VAL A 152 -12.99 16.20 -0.70
N MET A 153 -12.71 16.15 0.60
CA MET A 153 -12.58 17.35 1.42
C MET A 153 -11.10 17.67 1.63
N ALA A 154 -10.57 18.52 0.77
CA ALA A 154 -9.29 19.18 1.00
C ALA A 154 -9.48 20.22 2.12
N LEU A 155 -9.20 19.84 3.37
CA LEU A 155 -9.00 20.83 4.44
C LEU A 155 -7.56 21.32 4.37
N SER A 156 -7.38 22.45 3.68
CA SER A 156 -6.17 23.27 3.84
C SER A 156 -6.12 23.79 5.29
N PRO A 157 -4.95 23.82 5.95
CA PRO A 157 -4.81 24.50 7.24
C PRO A 157 -5.05 26.01 7.03
N GLY A 158 -6.26 26.48 7.34
CA GLY A 158 -6.64 27.90 7.24
C GLY A 158 -8.08 28.19 6.79
N ALA A 159 -8.82 27.21 6.28
CA ALA A 159 -10.22 27.42 5.91
C ALA A 159 -11.16 27.18 7.10
N THR A 160 -11.73 28.24 7.67
CA THR A 160 -12.87 28.13 8.60
C THR A 160 -14.09 27.65 7.84
N ALA A 161 -14.32 26.34 7.80
CA ALA A 161 -15.57 25.78 7.29
C ALA A 161 -16.69 26.03 8.32
N SER A 162 -17.67 26.84 7.94
CA SER A 162 -18.96 26.89 8.63
C SER A 162 -19.68 25.56 8.40
N PRO A 163 -20.22 24.87 9.42
CA PRO A 163 -20.81 23.55 9.25
C PRO A 163 -22.10 23.66 8.44
N ALA A 164 -22.03 23.35 7.14
CA ALA A 164 -23.21 23.11 6.34
C ALA A 164 -23.84 21.79 6.78
N ARG A 165 -25.12 21.87 7.17
CA ARG A 165 -25.95 20.73 7.59
C ARG A 165 -25.97 19.69 6.47
N PRO A 166 -25.68 18.39 6.73
CA PRO A 166 -25.70 17.38 5.69
C PRO A 166 -27.12 17.23 5.11
N ALA A 167 -27.22 17.24 3.79
CA ALA A 167 -28.46 16.95 3.08
C ALA A 167 -28.83 15.49 3.33
N ARG A 168 -30.08 15.25 3.78
CA ARG A 168 -30.65 13.90 3.84
C ARG A 168 -30.90 13.39 2.42
N TRP A 169 -30.27 12.27 2.07
CA TRP A 169 -30.64 11.50 0.89
C TRP A 169 -31.93 10.68 1.14
N PRO A 170 -32.73 10.41 0.11
CA PRO A 170 -33.99 9.70 0.22
C PRO A 170 -33.77 8.22 0.55
N THR A 171 -34.68 7.67 1.36
CA THR A 171 -34.73 6.26 1.76
C THR A 171 -34.90 5.35 0.53
N PRO A 172 -34.24 4.18 0.47
CA PRO A 172 -34.46 3.20 -0.58
C PRO A 172 -35.92 2.72 -0.57
N VAL A 173 -36.60 2.84 -1.70
CA VAL A 173 -37.90 2.20 -1.94
C VAL A 173 -37.61 0.72 -2.22
N GLY A 174 -38.10 -0.16 -1.34
CA GLY A 174 -38.03 -1.59 -1.56
C GLY A 174 -38.79 -2.00 -2.81
N ILE A 175 -38.12 -2.72 -3.70
CA ILE A 175 -38.76 -3.40 -4.82
C ILE A 175 -39.22 -4.75 -4.29
N THR A 176 -40.54 -4.95 -4.25
CA THR A 176 -41.22 -6.24 -4.02
C THR A 176 -41.21 -7.11 -5.26
#